data_AF-A0A7C2U0L6-F1
#
_entry.id   AF-A0A7C2U0L6-F1
#
_cell.length_a   1.000
_cell.length_b   1.000
_cell.length_c   1.000
_cell.angle_alpha   90.00
_cell.angle_beta   90.00
_cell.angle_gamma   90.00
#
_symmetry.space_group_name_H-M   'P 1'
#
loop_
_entity.id
_entity.type
_entity.pdbx_description
1 polymer ?
#
loop_
_entity_poly.entity_id
_entity_poly.type
_entity_poly.pdbx_seq_one_letter_code
_entity_poly.pdbx_strand_id
1 'polypeptide(L)'
;MSQNHNIGNAAEDLIKEQFELEPSLEQVVWIDSDKTTEIRLLEINPETPATGSVLAFYFPPYEEFLYATHIAEIRPEEWQKILRHEIPLPEGWTLDNYKVYSREMVTV
;
A
#
# COMPACT_ATOMS: atom_id res chain seq x y z
N MET A 1 -24.40 -7.98 -16.48
CA MET A 1 -23.26 -8.74 -15.93
C MET A 1 -22.26 -7.69 -15.49
N SER A 2 -22.30 -7.35 -14.20
CA SER A 2 -21.49 -6.27 -13.65
C SER A 2 -20.03 -6.74 -13.63
N GLN A 3 -19.16 -5.97 -14.29
CA GLN A 3 -17.72 -6.14 -14.25
C GLN A 3 -17.28 -6.09 -12.78
N ASN A 4 -17.06 -7.24 -12.15
CA ASN A 4 -16.16 -7.31 -11.01
C ASN A 4 -14.80 -6.90 -11.58
N HIS A 5 -14.46 -5.61 -11.47
CA HIS A 5 -13.07 -5.21 -11.60
C HIS A 5 -12.29 -6.12 -10.64
N ASN A 6 -11.17 -6.69 -11.08
CA ASN A 6 -10.34 -7.46 -10.19
C ASN A 6 -9.64 -6.46 -9.26
N ILE A 7 -9.89 -6.52 -7.95
CA ILE A 7 -9.24 -5.63 -6.96
C ILE A 7 -7.72 -5.64 -7.11
N GLY A 8 -7.13 -6.76 -7.54
CA GLY A 8 -5.71 -6.85 -7.82
C GLY A 8 -5.26 -5.97 -8.98
N ASN A 9 -6.04 -5.91 -10.07
CA ASN A 9 -5.73 -5.00 -11.18
C ASN A 9 -5.84 -3.54 -10.73
N ALA A 10 -6.87 -3.21 -9.95
CA ALA A 10 -7.04 -1.85 -9.42
C ALA A 10 -5.91 -1.47 -8.45
N ALA A 11 -5.45 -2.40 -7.61
CA ALA A 11 -4.31 -2.20 -6.74
C ALA A 11 -3.03 -1.99 -7.56
N GLU A 12 -2.79 -2.81 -8.59
CA GLU A 12 -1.60 -2.67 -9.45
C GLU A 12 -1.60 -1.36 -10.24
N ASP A 13 -2.76 -0.91 -10.73
CA ASP A 13 -2.88 0.37 -11.42
C ASP A 13 -2.66 1.55 -10.46
N LEU A 14 -3.22 1.48 -9.25
CA LEU A 14 -2.96 2.48 -8.21
C LEU A 14 -1.46 2.52 -7.83
N ILE A 15 -0.80 1.37 -7.70
CA ILE A 15 0.63 1.30 -7.36
C ILE A 15 1.49 1.95 -8.45
N LYS A 16 1.16 1.76 -9.73
CA LYS A 16 1.84 2.46 -10.83
C LYS A 16 1.70 3.97 -10.69
N GLU A 17 0.48 4.45 -10.43
CA GLU A 17 0.20 5.87 -10.22
C GLU A 17 1.02 6.45 -9.07
N GLN A 18 1.15 5.73 -7.94
CA GLN A 18 2.00 6.19 -6.83
C GLN A 18 3.47 6.33 -7.25
N PHE A 19 4.03 5.38 -8.01
CA PHE A 19 5.39 5.51 -8.54
C PHE A 19 5.53 6.65 -9.56
N GLU A 20 4.48 7.01 -10.29
CA GLU A 20 4.50 8.19 -11.18
C GLU A 20 4.50 9.50 -10.40
N LEU A 21 3.67 9.59 -9.36
CA LEU A 21 3.46 10.80 -8.56
C LEU A 21 4.61 11.07 -7.58
N GLU A 22 5.25 10.02 -7.07
CA GLU A 22 6.26 10.13 -6.01
C GLU A 22 7.65 9.64 -6.44
N PRO A 23 8.52 10.52 -6.98
CA PRO A 23 9.83 10.13 -7.47
C PRO A 23 10.74 9.46 -6.43
N SER A 24 10.58 9.79 -5.15
CA SER A 24 11.37 9.22 -4.05
C SER A 24 10.83 7.88 -3.55
N LEU A 25 9.63 7.46 -3.95
CA LEU A 25 9.04 6.19 -3.52
C LEU A 25 9.91 5.01 -4.00
N GLU A 26 10.43 4.24 -3.06
CA GLU A 26 11.32 3.11 -3.33
C GLU A 26 10.52 1.84 -3.58
N GLN A 27 9.53 1.59 -2.72
CA GLN A 27 8.72 0.38 -2.75
C GLN A 27 7.27 0.66 -2.32
N VAL A 28 6.36 -0.16 -2.83
CA VAL A 28 4.99 -0.25 -2.33
C VAL A 28 4.72 -1.68 -1.90
N VAL A 29 4.23 -1.85 -0.67
CA VAL A 29 3.75 -3.14 -0.17
C VAL A 29 2.23 -3.15 -0.23
N TRP A 30 1.68 -4.01 -1.07
CA TRP A 30 0.26 -4.27 -1.08
C TRP A 30 -0.06 -5.44 -0.15
N ILE A 31 -0.88 -5.18 0.87
CA ILE A 31 -1.39 -6.19 1.78
C ILE A 31 -2.66 -6.79 1.16
N ASP A 32 -2.45 -7.87 0.40
CA ASP A 32 -3.49 -8.60 -0.33
C ASP A 32 -4.17 -9.59 0.62
N SER A 33 -5.14 -9.12 1.40
CA SER A 33 -5.89 -10.00 2.28
C SER A 33 -7.20 -10.42 1.61
N ASP A 34 -7.36 -11.73 1.40
CA ASP A 34 -8.58 -12.37 0.87
C ASP A 34 -9.86 -12.06 1.67
N LYS A 35 -9.73 -11.39 2.82
CA LYS A 35 -10.81 -11.07 3.75
C LYS A 35 -11.33 -9.64 3.62
N THR A 36 -10.77 -8.82 2.73
CA THR A 36 -11.11 -7.40 2.60
C THR A 36 -11.47 -7.02 1.16
N THR A 37 -12.40 -6.08 1.03
CA THR A 37 -12.78 -5.45 -0.25
C THR A 37 -12.06 -4.11 -0.47
N GLU A 38 -11.06 -3.82 0.36
CA GLU A 38 -10.30 -2.57 0.42
C GLU A 38 -8.85 -2.82 -0.02
N ILE A 39 -8.25 -1.81 -0.64
CA ILE A 39 -6.83 -1.81 -0.99
C ILE A 39 -6.04 -1.21 0.17
N ARG A 40 -4.96 -1.88 0.59
CA ARG A 40 -4.12 -1.47 1.71
C ARG A 40 -2.66 -1.44 1.27
N LEU A 41 -2.08 -0.25 1.25
CA LEU A 41 -0.72 -0.01 0.78
C LEU A 41 0.15 0.50 1.93
N LEU A 42 1.38 -0.01 2.01
CA LEU A 42 2.48 0.66 2.71
C LEU A 42 3.42 1.23 1.66
N GLU A 43 3.59 2.54 1.66
CA GLU A 43 4.51 3.26 0.81
C GLU A 43 5.83 3.45 1.55
N ILE A 44 6.91 2.94 0.98
CA ILE A 44 8.24 3.00 1.57
C ILE A 44 8.98 4.13 0.87
N ASN A 45 9.04 5.27 1.55
CA ASN A 45 9.56 6.52 1.01
C ASN A 45 10.58 7.12 2.00
N PRO A 46 11.87 7.28 1.62
CA PRO A 46 12.90 7.80 2.53
C PRO A 46 12.69 9.25 2.95
N GLU A 47 11.89 10.01 2.18
CA GLU A 47 11.55 11.42 2.41
C GLU A 47 10.37 11.61 3.38
N THR A 48 9.59 10.55 3.67
CA THR A 48 8.50 10.61 4.66
C THR A 48 9.07 10.83 6.08
N PRO A 49 8.46 11.69 6.92
CA PRO A 49 8.86 11.83 8.32
C PRO A 49 8.71 10.52 9.10
N ALA A 50 9.77 10.10 9.80
CA ALA A 50 9.70 8.96 10.70
C ALA A 50 8.76 9.29 11.87
N THR A 51 7.77 8.43 12.12
CA THR A 51 6.82 8.63 13.23
C THR A 51 6.97 7.57 14.32
N GLY A 52 7.60 6.43 14.01
CA GLY A 52 7.64 5.25 14.89
C GLY A 52 6.31 4.51 14.96
N SER A 53 5.36 4.84 14.09
CA SER A 53 4.03 4.24 14.00
C SER A 53 3.57 4.16 12.54
N VAL A 54 2.63 3.27 12.24
CA VAL A 54 2.02 3.20 10.90
C VAL A 54 0.68 3.92 10.94
N LEU A 55 0.59 5.06 10.26
CA LEU A 55 -0.61 5.89 10.20
C LEU A 55 -1.23 5.79 8.80
N ALA A 56 -2.37 5.11 8.70
CA ALA A 56 -3.06 4.93 7.43
C ALA A 56 -4.06 6.04 7.17
N PHE A 57 -3.93 6.69 6.01
CA PHE A 57 -4.91 7.61 5.44
C PHE A 57 -6.01 6.82 4.74
N TYR A 58 -7.27 7.18 4.99
CA TYR A 58 -8.44 6.56 4.36
C TYR A 58 -8.92 7.39 3.18
N PHE A 59 -9.09 6.72 2.04
CA PHE A 59 -9.68 7.26 0.83
C PHE A 59 -10.97 6.49 0.53
N PRO A 60 -12.15 7.14 0.57
CA PRO A 60 -13.40 6.48 0.23
C PRO A 60 -13.44 6.17 -1.27
N PRO A 61 -14.17 5.12 -1.68
CA PRO A 61 -14.41 4.85 -3.09
C PRO A 61 -15.15 6.02 -3.75
N TYR A 62 -14.88 6.24 -5.03
CA TYR A 62 -15.52 7.27 -5.84
C TYR A 62 -15.89 6.72 -7.23
N GLU A 63 -16.52 7.55 -8.06
CA GLU A 63 -17.18 7.11 -9.32
C GLU A 63 -16.26 6.30 -10.25
N GLU A 64 -14.99 6.67 -10.37
CA GLU A 64 -14.03 6.00 -11.26
C GLU A 64 -13.17 4.94 -10.54
N PHE A 65 -13.19 4.90 -9.20
CA PHE A 65 -12.41 3.97 -8.40
C PHE A 65 -13.24 3.41 -7.24
N LEU A 66 -13.70 2.16 -7.39
CA LEU A 66 -14.75 1.58 -6.55
C LEU A 66 -14.24 0.95 -5.24
N TYR A 67 -12.94 0.96 -4.99
CA TYR A 67 -12.35 0.36 -3.79
C TYR A 67 -12.03 1.43 -2.77
N ALA A 68 -12.45 1.21 -1.53
CA ALA A 68 -11.87 1.94 -0.42
C ALA A 68 -10.38 1.64 -0.35
N THR A 69 -9.57 2.67 -0.14
CA THR A 69 -8.13 2.55 -0.11
C THR A 69 -7.60 3.11 1.20
N HIS A 70 -6.66 2.39 1.78
CA HIS A 70 -5.84 2.88 2.86
C HIS A 70 -4.37 2.89 2.43
N ILE A 71 -3.71 4.03 2.65
CA ILE A 71 -2.29 4.21 2.35
C ILE A 71 -1.60 4.66 3.63
N ALA A 72 -0.49 4.03 3.99
CA ALA A 72 0.39 4.53 5.03
C ALA A 72 1.80 4.68 4.48
N GLU A 73 2.41 5.83 4.71
CA GLU A 73 3.81 6.07 4.36
C GLU A 73 4.72 5.75 5.55
N ILE A 74 5.83 5.10 5.27
CA ILE A 74 6.86 4.73 6.25
C ILE A 74 8.25 4.85 5.64
N ARG A 75 9.26 5.00 6.50
CA ARG A 75 10.66 4.97 6.04
C ARG A 75 11.18 3.54 5.87
N PRO A 76 12.24 3.32 5.06
CA PRO A 76 12.85 1.99 4.90
C PRO A 76 13.24 1.32 6.23
N GLU A 77 13.73 2.07 7.21
CA GLU A 77 14.07 1.53 8.54
C GLU A 77 12.85 1.13 9.38
N GLU A 78 11.71 1.79 9.19
CA GLU A 78 10.44 1.45 9.84
C GLU A 78 9.86 0.17 9.24
N TRP A 79 10.00 -0.01 7.92
CA TRP A 79 9.66 -1.28 7.28
C TRP A 79 10.42 -2.47 7.87
N GLN A 80 11.73 -2.32 8.10
CA GLN A 80 12.53 -3.36 8.77
C GLN A 80 12.05 -3.67 10.19
N LYS A 81 11.58 -2.66 10.93
CA LYS A 81 11.01 -2.83 12.28
C LYS A 81 9.65 -3.51 12.24
N ILE A 82 8.80 -3.20 11.26
CA ILE A 82 7.51 -3.87 11.04
C ILE A 82 7.72 -5.36 10.78
N LEU A 83 8.67 -5.71 9.90
CA LEU A 83 9.03 -7.11 9.61
C LEU A 83 9.52 -7.87 10.85
N ARG A 84 10.08 -7.18 11.84
CA ARG A 84 10.52 -7.73 13.13
C ARG A 84 9.45 -7.66 14.23
N HIS A 85 8.26 -7.17 13.91
CA HIS A 85 7.17 -6.91 14.86
C HIS A 85 7.52 -5.89 15.96
N GLU A 86 8.48 -5.00 15.71
CA GLU A 86 8.88 -3.92 16.62
C GLU A 86 7.97 -2.68 16.48
N ILE A 87 7.42 -2.45 15.27
CA ILE A 87 6.37 -1.47 15.01
C ILE A 87 5.11 -2.25 14.61
N PRO A 88 3.99 -2.09 15.35
CA PRO A 88 2.74 -2.75 14.98
C PRO A 88 2.12 -2.11 13.74
N LEU A 89 1.47 -2.93 12.92
CA LEU A 89 0.60 -2.47 11.86
C LEU A 89 -0.75 -1.96 12.43
N PRO A 90 -1.52 -1.17 11.67
CA PRO A 90 -2.87 -0.79 12.06
C PRO A 90 -3.77 -2.00 12.36
N GLU A 91 -4.82 -1.80 13.14
CA GLU A 91 -5.75 -2.86 13.48
C GLU A 91 -6.33 -3.51 12.20
N GLY A 92 -6.32 -4.85 12.18
CA GLY A 92 -6.81 -5.63 11.03
C GLY A 92 -5.84 -5.74 9.85
N TRP A 93 -4.64 -5.16 9.92
CA TRP A 93 -3.59 -5.34 8.93
C TRP A 93 -2.64 -6.48 9.35
N THR A 94 -2.35 -7.38 8.41
CA THR A 94 -1.48 -8.54 8.64
C THR A 94 -0.59 -8.79 7.43
N LEU A 95 0.67 -9.17 7.65
CA LEU A 95 1.59 -9.56 6.57
C LEU A 95 1.51 -11.05 6.21
N ASP A 96 0.37 -11.70 6.43
CA ASP A 96 0.15 -13.12 6.10
C ASP A 96 0.15 -13.35 4.58
N ASN A 97 -0.35 -12.37 3.82
CA ASN A 97 -0.29 -12.33 2.36
C ASN A 97 -0.02 -10.88 1.93
N TYR A 98 1.15 -10.62 1.37
CA TYR A 98 1.54 -9.32 0.85
C TYR A 98 2.43 -9.47 -0.38
N LYS A 99 2.43 -8.43 -1.22
CA LYS A 99 3.29 -8.32 -2.40
C LYS A 99 4.11 -7.04 -2.29
N VAL A 100 5.37 -7.11 -2.67
CA VAL A 100 6.28 -5.96 -2.69
C VAL A 100 6.55 -5.58 -4.13
N TYR A 101 6.31 -4.33 -4.46
CA TYR A 101 6.60 -3.73 -5.76
C TYR A 101 7.76 -2.76 -5.57
N SER A 102 8.77 -2.83 -6.43
CA SER A 102 9.82 -1.82 -6.53
C SER A 102 9.68 -1.07 -7.85
N ARG A 103 10.22 0.15 -7.89
CA ARG A 103 10.22 0.98 -9.10
C ARG A 103 10.83 0.28 -10.32
N GLU A 104 11.82 -0.59 -10.12
CA GLU A 104 12.47 -1.35 -11.21
C GLU A 104 11.58 -2.46 -11.79
N MET A 105 10.58 -2.93 -11.03
CA MET A 105 9.67 -4.02 -11.42
C MET A 105 8.37 -3.50 -12.05
N VAL A 106 8.07 -2.22 -11.85
CA VAL A 106 6.89 -1.57 -12.40
C VAL A 106 7.31 -0.80 -13.65
N THR A 107 7.00 -1.33 -14.84
CA THR A 107 7.19 -0.58 -16.08
C THR A 107 6.20 0.57 -16.11
N VAL A 108 6.71 1.78 -15.92
CA VAL A 108 5.99 3.05 -16.06
C VAL A 108 6.08 3.53 -17.51
#